data_AF-A0A9Q3BAI2-F1
#
_entry.id   AF-A0A9Q3BAI2-F1
#
_cell.length_a   1.000
_cell.length_b   1.000
_cell.length_c   1.000
_cell.angle_alpha   90.00
_cell.angle_beta   90.00
_cell.angle_gamma   90.00
#
_symmetry.space_group_name_H-M   'P 1'
#
loop_
_entity.id
_entity.type
_entity.pdbx_description
1 polymer ?
#
loop_
_entity_poly.entity_id
_entity_poly.type
_entity_poly.pdbx_seq_one_letter_code
_entity_poly.pdbx_strand_id
1 'polypeptide(L)'
;MLSKHEICDDVAFEGGLFISNKYPREVGTESHLPDLKNSTELFKKYQLALELSDNKIYLGNEGAVQILKSIISNNEKLEHSLDSGIHSTLIKVHLLLSNCYIKMNHLDKAQDIIDRVWKKGSPLTITYTHTLFGNLSDVYSLLQEKLCNSIQLKSLYKFYVSY
;
A
#
# COMPACT_ATOMS: atom_id res chain seq x y z
N MET A 1 -51.92 -16.42 18.68
CA MET A 1 -51.45 -16.66 17.30
C MET A 1 -50.03 -16.13 17.24
N LEU A 2 -48.99 -16.98 17.32
CA LEU A 2 -48.33 -17.69 16.19
C LEU A 2 -47.83 -16.66 15.14
N SER A 3 -46.58 -16.66 14.64
CA SER A 3 -45.41 -17.54 14.71
C SER A 3 -44.21 -16.80 14.08
N LYS A 4 -42.99 -17.27 14.40
CA LYS A 4 -41.72 -17.06 13.66
C LYS A 4 -41.79 -17.62 12.22
N HIS A 5 -41.00 -17.05 11.29
CA HIS A 5 -40.23 -17.66 10.16
C HIS A 5 -39.62 -16.46 9.38
N GLU A 6 -38.31 -16.20 9.27
CA GLU A 6 -37.19 -16.99 8.71
C GLU A 6 -37.30 -17.23 7.18
N ILE A 7 -36.17 -16.93 6.50
CA ILE A 7 -35.66 -17.45 5.21
C ILE A 7 -35.76 -16.53 3.96
N CYS A 8 -34.56 -16.15 3.47
CA CYS A 8 -34.00 -16.17 2.08
C CYS A 8 -34.93 -15.93 0.86
N ASP A 9 -34.52 -15.40 -0.28
CA ASP A 9 -33.26 -15.04 -0.92
C ASP A 9 -33.63 -14.00 -1.99
N ASP A 10 -32.71 -13.10 -2.35
CA ASP A 10 -32.46 -12.77 -3.77
C ASP A 10 -31.15 -11.99 -3.83
N VAL A 11 -30.07 -12.77 -3.72
CA VAL A 11 -28.72 -12.35 -4.11
C VAL A 11 -28.70 -12.35 -5.64
N ALA A 12 -28.88 -11.18 -6.25
CA ALA A 12 -28.44 -10.98 -7.63
C ALA A 12 -26.93 -10.67 -7.60
N PHE A 13 -26.14 -11.73 -7.75
CA PHE A 13 -24.71 -11.66 -7.98
C PHE A 13 -24.47 -11.55 -9.49
N GLU A 14 -24.18 -10.35 -9.99
CA GLU A 14 -23.44 -10.16 -11.23
C GLU A 14 -22.56 -8.92 -11.14
N GLY A 15 -21.28 -9.08 -11.48
CA GLY A 15 -20.41 -8.01 -11.97
C GLY A 15 -20.12 -6.87 -11.00
N GLY A 16 -19.12 -7.06 -10.15
CA GLY A 16 -18.63 -6.04 -9.22
C GLY A 16 -18.29 -4.69 -9.88
N LEU A 17 -18.96 -3.63 -9.39
CA LEU A 17 -18.41 -2.29 -9.22
C LEU A 17 -19.36 -1.51 -8.29
N PHE A 18 -19.10 -1.53 -6.97
CA PHE A 18 -19.82 -0.65 -6.05
C PHE A 18 -19.30 0.78 -6.22
N ILE A 19 -19.95 1.57 -7.08
CA ILE A 19 -19.86 3.03 -7.00
C ILE A 19 -21.06 3.48 -6.17
N SER A 20 -20.84 3.76 -4.88
CA SER A 20 -21.87 4.38 -4.03
C SER A 20 -22.08 5.82 -4.49
N ASN A 21 -23.04 6.01 -5.39
CA ASN A 21 -23.45 7.32 -5.86
C ASN A 21 -24.47 7.89 -4.88
N LYS A 22 -23.99 8.63 -3.87
CA LYS A 22 -24.83 9.52 -3.06
C LYS A 22 -24.22 10.93 -3.09
N TYR A 23 -24.59 11.71 -4.10
CA TYR A 23 -24.49 13.17 -4.05
C TYR A 23 -25.85 13.78 -4.42
N PRO A 24 -26.49 14.57 -3.54
CA PRO A 24 -27.61 15.41 -3.95
C PRO A 24 -27.10 16.69 -4.62
N ARG A 25 -27.66 16.96 -5.80
CA ARG A 25 -28.02 18.23 -6.45
C ARG A 25 -27.04 19.42 -6.35
N GLU A 26 -26.57 19.83 -7.52
CA GLU A 26 -25.74 21.00 -7.80
C GLU A 26 -26.32 22.32 -7.28
N VAL A 27 -25.47 23.12 -6.61
CA VAL A 27 -25.54 24.58 -6.58
C VAL A 27 -24.10 25.08 -6.66
N GLY A 28 -23.82 25.93 -7.66
CA GLY A 28 -22.47 26.28 -8.07
C GLY A 28 -21.69 27.15 -7.09
N THR A 29 -20.36 27.09 -7.23
CA THR A 29 -19.44 28.23 -7.29
C THR A 29 -18.06 27.69 -7.68
N GLU A 30 -17.46 28.29 -8.70
CA GLU A 30 -16.07 28.06 -9.09
C GLU A 30 -15.13 28.39 -7.93
N SER A 31 -14.44 27.39 -7.38
CA SER A 31 -13.09 27.51 -6.82
C SER A 31 -12.64 26.14 -6.26
N HIS A 32 -11.39 25.76 -6.54
CA HIS A 32 -10.71 24.52 -6.10
C HIS A 32 -11.02 23.22 -6.89
N LEU A 33 -10.55 23.17 -8.14
CA LEU A 33 -10.44 21.92 -8.94
C LEU A 33 -9.04 21.24 -9.05
N PRO A 34 -7.94 21.65 -8.37
CA PRO A 34 -6.65 20.97 -8.52
C PRO A 34 -6.56 19.63 -7.76
N ASP A 35 -7.29 19.46 -6.65
CA ASP A 35 -7.14 18.28 -5.78
C ASP A 35 -7.69 16.98 -6.39
N LEU A 36 -8.81 17.05 -7.12
CA LEU A 36 -9.43 15.86 -7.71
C LEU A 36 -8.62 15.30 -8.89
N LYS A 37 -7.97 16.17 -9.65
CA LYS A 37 -7.10 15.77 -10.76
C LYS A 37 -5.83 15.10 -10.26
N ASN A 38 -5.25 15.63 -9.18
CA ASN A 38 -4.07 15.05 -8.52
C ASN A 38 -4.36 13.69 -7.89
N SER A 39 -5.51 13.53 -7.21
CA SER A 39 -5.88 12.24 -6.59
C SER A 39 -6.13 11.14 -7.62
N THR A 40 -6.78 11.48 -8.74
CA THR A 40 -7.03 10.54 -9.84
C THR A 40 -5.73 10.11 -10.52
N GLU A 41 -4.80 11.04 -10.75
CA GLU A 41 -3.50 10.73 -11.34
C GLU A 41 -2.64 9.86 -10.41
N LEU A 42 -2.64 10.18 -9.11
CA LEU A 42 -1.95 9.39 -8.09
C LEU A 42 -2.47 7.95 -8.05
N PHE A 43 -3.79 7.76 -8.05
CA PHE A 43 -4.39 6.43 -8.05
C PHE A 43 -4.00 5.63 -9.29
N LYS A 44 -4.02 6.25 -10.48
CA LYS A 44 -3.60 5.59 -11.73
C LYS A 44 -2.14 5.15 -11.69
N LYS A 45 -1.23 6.01 -11.21
CA LYS A 45 0.20 5.66 -11.06
C LYS A 45 0.40 4.53 -10.05
N TYR A 46 -0.36 4.52 -8.95
CA TYR A 46 -0.34 3.44 -7.98
C TYR A 46 -0.81 2.11 -8.58
N GLN A 47 -1.92 2.09 -9.34
CA GLN A 47 -2.41 0.88 -10.01
C GLN A 47 -1.38 0.33 -11.00
N LEU A 48 -0.76 1.20 -11.82
CA LEU A 48 0.29 0.78 -12.73
C LEU A 48 1.50 0.17 -12.00
N ALA A 49 1.92 0.76 -10.88
CA ALA A 49 3.00 0.23 -10.06
C ALA A 49 2.65 -1.14 -9.45
N LEU A 50 1.38 -1.34 -9.06
CA LEU A 50 0.89 -2.61 -8.53
C LEU A 50 0.98 -3.71 -9.59
N GLU A 51 0.45 -3.46 -10.79
CA GLU A 51 0.51 -4.38 -11.93
C GLU A 51 1.96 -4.77 -12.27
N LEU A 52 2.87 -3.80 -12.28
CA LEU A 52 4.29 -4.04 -12.53
C LEU A 52 4.96 -4.87 -11.42
N SER A 53 4.54 -4.69 -10.16
CA SER A 53 5.09 -5.42 -9.02
C SER A 53 4.60 -6.87 -8.90
N ASP A 54 3.39 -7.16 -9.43
CA ASP A 54 2.80 -8.51 -9.41
C ASP A 54 3.40 -9.41 -10.49
N ASN A 55 3.93 -8.82 -11.55
CA ASN A 55 4.82 -9.51 -12.46
C ASN A 55 6.09 -9.90 -11.68
N LYS A 56 6.25 -11.20 -11.37
CA LYS A 56 7.38 -11.80 -10.59
C LYS A 56 8.78 -11.60 -11.20
N ILE A 57 8.94 -10.65 -12.11
CA ILE A 57 10.15 -10.32 -12.85
C ILE A 57 10.88 -9.18 -12.12
N TYR A 58 12.19 -9.31 -11.95
CA TYR A 58 13.03 -8.27 -11.32
C TYR A 58 12.89 -6.89 -11.99
N LEU A 59 12.89 -6.87 -13.33
CA LEU A 59 12.68 -5.66 -14.15
C LEU A 59 11.32 -4.99 -13.89
N GLY A 60 10.28 -5.77 -13.62
CA GLY A 60 8.96 -5.24 -13.24
C GLY A 60 8.99 -4.52 -11.90
N ASN A 61 9.69 -5.07 -10.92
CA ASN A 61 9.87 -4.45 -9.61
C ASN A 61 10.71 -3.17 -9.68
N GLU A 62 11.73 -3.11 -10.54
CA GLU A 62 12.52 -1.88 -10.72
C GLU A 62 11.69 -0.75 -11.34
N GLY A 63 10.88 -1.06 -12.37
CA GLY A 63 9.92 -0.12 -12.94
C GLY A 63 8.88 0.37 -11.91
N ALA A 64 8.33 -0.54 -11.11
CA ALA A 64 7.40 -0.20 -10.04
C ALA A 64 8.07 0.74 -9.00
N VAL A 65 9.30 0.46 -8.58
CA VAL A 65 10.05 1.32 -7.63
C VAL A 65 10.23 2.74 -8.17
N GLN A 66 10.54 2.91 -9.46
CA GLN A 66 10.71 4.24 -10.05
C GLN A 66 9.40 5.04 -10.01
N ILE A 67 8.27 4.40 -10.35
CA ILE A 67 6.95 5.04 -10.31
C ILE A 67 6.58 5.40 -8.86
N LEU A 68 6.77 4.48 -7.91
CA LEU A 68 6.44 4.69 -6.50
C LEU A 68 7.26 5.83 -5.89
N LYS A 69 8.57 5.90 -6.20
CA LYS A 69 9.41 7.02 -5.77
C LYS A 69 8.93 8.35 -6.34
N SER A 70 8.57 8.38 -7.62
CA SER A 70 7.99 9.58 -8.25
C SER A 70 6.71 10.03 -7.54
N ILE A 71 5.84 9.09 -7.15
CA ILE A 71 4.64 9.43 -6.36
C ILE A 71 5.05 10.05 -5.02
N ILE A 72 5.96 9.44 -4.28
CA ILE A 72 6.41 9.95 -2.98
C ILE A 72 7.00 11.36 -3.11
N SER A 73 7.97 11.56 -4.01
CA SER A 73 8.63 12.87 -4.17
C SER A 73 7.67 13.99 -4.60
N ASN A 74 6.63 13.66 -5.37
CA ASN A 74 5.63 14.65 -5.78
C ASN A 74 4.64 15.02 -4.66
N ASN A 75 4.53 14.19 -3.61
CA ASN A 75 3.55 14.34 -2.55
C ASN A 75 4.18 14.59 -1.16
N GLU A 76 5.51 14.60 -1.05
CA GLU A 76 6.26 14.85 0.20
C GLU A 76 5.86 16.18 0.86
N LYS A 77 5.45 17.18 0.07
CA LYS A 77 4.98 18.48 0.57
C LYS A 77 3.51 18.50 1.01
N LEU A 78 2.73 17.50 0.64
CA LEU A 78 1.29 17.45 0.92
C LEU A 78 0.98 16.75 2.25
N GLU A 79 1.97 16.12 2.87
CA GLU A 79 1.84 15.28 4.07
C GLU A 79 1.07 15.91 5.24
N HIS A 80 1.01 17.23 5.34
CA HIS A 80 0.34 17.94 6.44
C HIS A 80 -1.14 18.31 6.19
N SER A 81 -1.66 18.14 4.96
CA SER A 81 -3.01 18.55 4.56
C SER A 81 -3.66 17.53 3.61
N LEU A 82 -3.49 16.24 3.90
CA LEU A 82 -4.00 15.19 3.03
C LEU A 82 -5.47 14.92 3.30
N ASP A 83 -6.26 14.94 2.23
CA ASP A 83 -7.54 14.25 2.21
C ASP A 83 -7.34 12.76 2.58
N SER A 84 -8.32 12.19 3.29
CA SER A 84 -8.29 10.83 3.83
C SER A 84 -7.99 9.76 2.76
N GLY A 85 -8.44 9.98 1.51
CA GLY A 85 -8.18 9.09 0.38
C GLY A 85 -6.75 9.16 -0.13
N ILE A 86 -6.16 10.37 -0.19
CA ILE A 86 -4.78 10.57 -0.63
C ILE A 86 -3.82 9.99 0.41
N HIS A 87 -4.08 10.25 1.69
CA HIS A 87 -3.30 9.70 2.80
C HIS A 87 -3.26 8.17 2.78
N SER A 88 -4.43 7.53 2.65
CA SER A 88 -4.52 6.06 2.56
C SER A 88 -3.75 5.51 1.35
N THR A 89 -3.76 6.23 0.23
CA THR A 89 -3.04 5.78 -0.98
C THR A 89 -1.53 5.96 -0.83
N LEU A 90 -1.06 7.03 -0.20
CA LEU A 90 0.36 7.23 0.09
C LEU A 90 0.90 6.17 1.05
N ILE A 91 0.11 5.75 2.04
CA ILE A 91 0.46 4.61 2.88
C ILE A 91 0.63 3.34 2.03
N LYS A 92 -0.34 3.04 1.16
CA LYS A 92 -0.25 1.89 0.24
C LYS A 92 0.97 1.95 -0.66
N VAL A 93 1.32 3.13 -1.16
CA VAL A 93 2.54 3.38 -1.96
C VAL A 93 3.80 3.00 -1.16
N HIS A 94 3.91 3.42 0.11
CA HIS A 94 5.05 3.08 0.95
C HIS A 94 5.12 1.57 1.23
N LEU A 95 3.99 0.93 1.55
CA LEU A 95 3.95 -0.52 1.78
C LEU A 95 4.34 -1.30 0.52
N LEU A 96 3.84 -0.89 -0.65
CA LEU A 96 4.17 -1.53 -1.92
C LEU A 96 5.64 -1.33 -2.28
N LEU A 97 6.21 -0.15 -1.99
CA LEU A 97 7.64 0.13 -2.19
C LEU A 97 8.50 -0.78 -1.31
N SER A 98 8.15 -0.96 -0.04
CA SER A 98 8.83 -1.91 0.86
C SER A 98 8.78 -3.33 0.29
N ASN A 99 7.62 -3.79 -0.16
CA ASN A 99 7.48 -5.11 -0.79
C ASN A 99 8.37 -5.26 -2.03
N CYS A 100 8.42 -4.25 -2.90
CA CYS A 100 9.31 -4.27 -4.07
C CYS A 100 10.78 -4.38 -3.64
N TYR A 101 11.20 -3.64 -2.61
CA TYR A 101 12.55 -3.75 -2.08
C TYR A 101 12.86 -5.12 -1.49
N ILE A 102 11.91 -5.74 -0.79
CA ILE A 102 12.08 -7.11 -0.27
C ILE A 102 12.23 -8.10 -1.42
N LYS A 103 11.39 -8.00 -2.47
CA LYS A 103 11.48 -8.85 -3.68
C LYS A 103 12.82 -8.69 -4.40
N MET A 104 13.40 -7.49 -4.39
CA MET A 104 14.72 -7.19 -4.95
C MET A 104 15.89 -7.47 -4.00
N ASN A 105 15.62 -8.04 -2.80
CA ASN A 105 16.62 -8.31 -1.76
C ASN A 105 17.36 -7.06 -1.22
N HIS A 106 16.77 -5.88 -1.38
CA HIS A 106 17.25 -4.62 -0.79
C HIS A 106 16.66 -4.42 0.61
N LEU A 107 16.99 -5.32 1.54
CA LEU A 107 16.35 -5.39 2.86
C LEU A 107 16.53 -4.13 3.70
N ASP A 108 17.70 -3.47 3.62
CA ASP A 108 17.97 -2.22 4.35
C ASP A 108 17.00 -1.11 3.93
N LYS A 109 16.77 -0.95 2.62
CA LYS A 109 15.83 0.04 2.08
C LYS A 109 14.39 -0.28 2.44
N ALA A 110 14.03 -1.57 2.49
CA ALA A 110 12.70 -1.98 2.93
C ALA A 110 12.47 -1.63 4.41
N GLN A 111 13.46 -1.88 5.26
CA GLN A 111 13.41 -1.53 6.68
C GLN A 111 13.24 -0.02 6.87
N ASP A 112 14.05 0.80 6.18
CA ASP A 112 13.97 2.27 6.26
C ASP A 112 12.56 2.79 5.94
N ILE A 113 11.90 2.23 4.93
CA ILE A 113 10.55 2.64 4.54
C ILE A 113 9.51 2.19 5.58
N ILE A 114 9.62 0.96 6.09
CA ILE A 114 8.72 0.47 7.15
C ILE A 114 8.87 1.32 8.42
N ASP A 115 10.09 1.67 8.80
CA ASP A 115 10.35 2.50 9.98
C ASP A 115 9.72 3.89 9.84
N ARG A 116 9.73 4.48 8.64
CA ARG A 116 9.05 5.77 8.38
C ARG A 116 7.52 5.70 8.55
N VAL A 117 6.92 4.57 8.16
CA VAL A 117 5.48 4.33 8.27
C VAL A 117 5.09 3.95 9.71
N TRP A 118 6.00 3.34 10.47
CA TRP A 118 5.78 2.97 11.87
C TRP A 118 6.12 4.09 12.86
N LYS A 119 7.01 5.03 12.49
CA LYS A 119 7.49 6.09 13.38
C LYS A 119 6.33 6.98 13.86
N LYS A 120 6.15 7.04 15.18
CA LYS A 120 5.13 7.87 15.83
C LYS A 120 5.36 9.35 15.53
N GLY A 121 4.30 10.05 15.09
CA GLY A 121 4.36 11.48 14.73
C GLY A 121 4.73 11.72 13.27
N SER A 122 4.89 10.66 12.47
CA SER A 122 4.92 10.76 11.02
C SER A 122 3.50 11.06 10.50
N PRO A 123 3.35 11.93 9.50
CA PRO A 123 2.08 12.12 8.81
C PRO A 123 1.60 10.86 8.07
N LEU A 124 2.39 9.79 8.05
CA LEU A 124 2.07 8.47 7.50
C LEU A 124 2.05 7.37 8.57
N THR A 125 1.99 7.73 9.86
CA THR A 125 1.98 6.75 10.96
C THR A 125 0.74 5.85 10.87
N ILE A 126 0.96 4.55 10.70
CA ILE A 126 -0.08 3.54 10.84
C ILE A 126 -0.12 3.10 12.32
N THR A 127 -1.23 3.39 13.00
CA THR A 127 -1.50 2.81 14.33
C THR A 127 -2.18 1.45 14.21
N TYR A 128 -2.23 0.68 15.30
CA TYR A 128 -2.91 -0.62 15.34
C TYR A 128 -4.40 -0.56 14.99
N THR A 129 -5.03 0.61 15.07
CA THR A 129 -6.44 0.83 14.72
C THR A 129 -6.65 1.12 13.23
N HIS A 130 -5.58 1.30 12.45
CA HIS A 130 -5.69 1.63 11.03
C HIS A 130 -5.99 0.38 10.21
N THR A 131 -6.88 0.51 9.22
CA THR A 131 -7.26 -0.55 8.28
C THR A 131 -6.10 -1.19 7.50
N LEU A 132 -4.96 -0.51 7.37
CA LEU A 132 -3.78 -0.98 6.62
C LEU A 132 -2.71 -1.61 7.54
N PHE A 133 -3.00 -1.72 8.84
CA PHE A 133 -2.11 -2.35 9.80
C PHE A 133 -1.86 -3.83 9.48
N GLY A 134 -2.87 -4.54 8.95
CA GLY A 134 -2.71 -5.92 8.48
C GLY A 134 -1.65 -6.01 7.38
N ASN A 135 -1.79 -5.21 6.32
CA ASN A 135 -0.82 -5.15 5.23
C ASN A 135 0.59 -4.81 5.73
N LEU A 136 0.73 -3.85 6.65
CA LEU A 136 2.01 -3.51 7.26
C LEU A 136 2.62 -4.71 8.00
N SER A 137 1.80 -5.44 8.76
CA SER A 137 2.23 -6.63 9.51
C SER A 137 2.69 -7.74 8.57
N ASP A 138 2.01 -7.93 7.44
CA ASP A 138 2.40 -8.90 6.42
C ASP A 138 3.76 -8.55 5.80
N VAL A 139 3.94 -7.28 5.40
CA VAL A 139 5.21 -6.79 4.83
C VAL A 139 6.35 -6.91 5.85
N TYR A 140 6.11 -6.57 7.10
CA TYR A 140 7.10 -6.70 8.17
C TYR A 140 7.49 -8.16 8.41
N SER A 141 6.51 -9.06 8.45
CA SER A 141 6.75 -10.50 8.63
C SER A 141 7.59 -11.07 7.47
N LEU A 142 7.28 -10.67 6.23
CA LEU A 142 8.06 -11.02 5.04
C LEU A 142 9.51 -10.53 5.14
N LEU A 143 9.73 -9.30 5.61
CA LEU A 143 11.08 -8.74 5.80
C LEU A 143 11.86 -9.54 6.85
N GLN A 144 11.24 -9.85 7.99
CA GLN A 144 11.87 -10.63 9.06
C GLN A 144 12.24 -12.04 8.61
N GLU A 145 11.37 -12.71 7.84
CA GLU A 145 11.65 -14.01 7.25
C GLU A 145 12.90 -13.96 6.35
N LYS A 146 12.99 -12.95 5.47
CA LYS A 146 14.14 -12.76 4.57
C LYS A 146 15.43 -12.44 5.32
N LEU A 147 15.36 -11.59 6.35
CA LEU A 147 16.51 -11.28 7.20
C LEU A 147 17.02 -12.54 7.93
N CYS A 148 16.12 -13.32 8.53
CA CYS A 148 16.47 -14.57 9.22
C CYS A 148 17.15 -15.57 8.27
N ASN A 149 16.57 -15.78 7.09
CA ASN A 149 17.14 -16.66 6.06
C ASN A 149 18.54 -16.18 5.61
N SER A 150 18.75 -14.87 5.49
CA SER A 150 20.06 -14.32 5.13
C SER A 150 21.13 -14.57 6.20
N ILE A 151 20.76 -14.53 7.48
CA ILE A 151 21.66 -14.80 8.61
C ILE A 151 22.03 -16.29 8.65
N GLN A 152 21.05 -17.17 8.46
CA GLN A 152 21.27 -18.62 8.41
C GLN A 152 22.19 -19.03 7.24
N LEU A 153 22.03 -18.42 6.07
CA LEU A 153 22.92 -18.67 4.93
C LEU A 153 24.36 -18.22 5.21
N LYS A 154 24.55 -17.07 5.86
CA LYS A 154 25.87 -16.57 6.25
C LYS A 154 26.56 -17.47 7.29
N SER A 155 25.81 -18.00 8.27
CA SER A 155 26.37 -18.91 9.27
C SER A 155 26.76 -20.26 8.65
N LEU A 156 25.96 -20.80 7.74
CA LEU A 156 26.29 -22.02 6.98
C LEU A 156 27.52 -21.85 6.09
N TYR A 157 27.63 -20.73 5.37
CA TYR A 157 28.79 -20.45 4.53
C TYR A 157 30.08 -20.31 5.35
N LYS A 158 30.01 -19.63 6.51
CA LYS A 158 31.16 -19.50 7.42
C LYS A 158 31.63 -20.86 7.96
N PHE A 159 30.69 -21.78 8.22
CA PHE A 159 31.02 -23.15 8.62
C PHE A 159 31.71 -23.91 7.49
N TYR A 160 31.22 -23.78 6.25
CA TYR A 160 31.77 -24.50 5.09
C TYR A 160 33.17 -24.04 4.67
N VAL A 161 33.48 -22.75 4.79
CA VAL A 161 34.81 -22.19 4.41
C VAL A 161 35.88 -22.42 5.48
N SER A 162 35.49 -22.86 6.68
CA SER A 162 36.42 -23.15 7.79
C SER A 162 36.88 -24.62 7.85
N TYR A 163 36.50 -25.44 6.88
CA TYR A 163 36.96 -26.82 6.65
C TYR A 163 37.80 -26.89 5.38
#